data_AF-A0A843LCC1-F1
#
_entry.id   AF-A0A843LCC1-F1
#
_cell.length_a   1.000
_cell.length_b   1.000
_cell.length_c   1.000
_cell.angle_alpha   90.00
_cell.angle_beta   90.00
_cell.angle_gamma   90.00
#
_symmetry.space_group_name_H-M   'P 1'
#
loop_
_entity.id
_entity.type
_entity.pdbx_description
1 polymer ?
#
loop_
_entity_poly.entity_id
_entity_poly.type
_entity_poly.pdbx_seq_one_letter_code
_entity_poly.pdbx_strand_id
1 'polypeptide(L)' 'MDELSERADMQLQAIEMSYSIKIQNKADIVRLLSERLKDKMQILMVCTSISTWIAGSNVSGSVVVPIDLVLKLIEAVSR' A
#
# COMPACT_ATOMS: atom_id res chain seq x y z
N MET A 1 -6.79 -16.18 -2.93
CA MET A 1 -6.00 -15.09 -2.35
C MET A 1 -6.35 -15.07 -0.86
N ASP A 2 -5.41 -14.90 0.06
CA ASP A 2 -5.75 -14.85 1.49
C ASP A 2 -6.46 -13.53 1.85
N GLU A 3 -7.14 -13.50 3.00
CA GLU A 3 -7.95 -12.33 3.40
C GLU A 3 -7.12 -11.03 3.56
N LEU A 4 -5.84 -11.15 3.91
CA LEU A 4 -4.95 -10.00 4.08
C LEU A 4 -4.53 -9.46 2.71
N SER A 5 -4.18 -10.34 1.77
CA SER A 5 -3.89 -10.02 0.38
C SER A 5 -5.09 -9.34 -0.30
N GLU A 6 -6.31 -9.88 -0.12
CA GLU A 6 -7.54 -9.26 -0.65
C GLU A 6 -7.78 -7.87 -0.02
N ARG A 7 -7.55 -7.74 1.29
CA ARG A 7 -7.69 -6.45 1.96
C ARG A 7 -6.69 -5.42 1.43
N ALA A 8 -5.43 -5.81 1.26
CA ALA A 8 -4.38 -4.95 0.74
C ALA A 8 -4.67 -4.51 -0.71
N ASP A 9 -5.08 -5.44 -1.57
CA ASP A 9 -5.39 -5.13 -2.97
C ASP A 9 -6.56 -4.14 -3.08
N MET A 10 -7.64 -4.36 -2.32
CA MET A 10 -8.79 -3.43 -2.28
C MET A 10 -8.38 -2.02 -1.83
N GLN A 11 -7.53 -1.91 -0.81
CA GLN A 11 -7.06 -0.61 -0.31
C GLN A 11 -6.17 0.10 -1.34
N LEU A 12 -5.24 -0.62 -1.97
CA LEU A 12 -4.37 -0.03 -3.01
C LEU A 12 -5.17 0.37 -4.25
N GLN A 13 -6.19 -0.42 -4.63
CA GLN A 13 -7.11 -0.06 -5.72
C GLN A 13 -7.91 1.20 -5.39
N ALA A 14 -8.37 1.37 -4.14
CA ALA A 14 -9.06 2.59 -3.73
C ALA A 14 -8.17 3.84 -3.84
N ILE A 15 -6.86 3.70 -3.57
CA ILE A 15 -5.87 4.77 -3.76
C ILE A 15 -5.70 5.08 -5.26
N GLU A 16 -5.51 4.05 -6.11
CA GLU A 16 -5.44 4.22 -7.57
C GLU A 16 -6.63 5.03 -8.11
N MET A 17 -7.85 4.69 -7.67
CA MET A 17 -9.07 5.39 -8.09
C MET A 17 -9.13 6.83 -7.57
N SER A 18 -8.74 7.06 -6.31
CA SER A 18 -8.82 8.38 -5.68
C SER A 18 -7.87 9.40 -6.30
N TYR A 19 -6.68 8.96 -6.73
CA TYR A 19 -5.68 9.83 -7.36
C TYR A 19 -5.65 9.71 -8.89
N SER A 20 -6.51 8.87 -9.49
CA SER A 20 -6.50 8.59 -10.94
C SER A 20 -5.11 8.16 -11.44
N ILE A 21 -4.47 7.24 -10.72
CA ILE A 21 -3.14 6.71 -11.02
C ILE A 21 -3.14 5.18 -11.12
N LYS A 22 -2.05 4.63 -11.63
CA LYS A 22 -1.73 3.20 -11.59
C LYS A 22 -0.47 2.94 -10.78
N ILE A 23 -0.57 2.13 -9.73
CA ILE A 23 0.58 1.67 -8.94
C ILE A 23 1.22 0.50 -9.67
N GLN A 24 2.38 0.72 -10.28
CA GLN A 24 3.02 -0.27 -11.15
C GLN A 24 3.43 -1.54 -10.39
N ASN A 25 3.91 -1.38 -9.16
CA ASN A 25 4.35 -2.47 -8.29
C ASN A 25 3.26 -2.89 -7.28
N LYS A 26 1.97 -2.74 -7.62
CA LYS A 26 0.85 -3.05 -6.71
C LYS A 26 0.91 -4.49 -6.19
N ALA A 27 1.14 -5.47 -7.06
CA ALA A 27 1.19 -6.88 -6.68
C ALA A 27 2.31 -7.19 -5.67
N ASP A 28 3.47 -6.55 -5.84
CA ASP A 28 4.58 -6.71 -4.89
C ASP A 28 4.24 -6.12 -3.53
N ILE A 29 3.58 -4.97 -3.49
CA ILE A 29 3.13 -4.34 -2.24
C ILE A 29 2.09 -5.22 -1.56
N VAL A 30 1.09 -5.74 -2.30
CA VAL A 30 0.07 -6.65 -1.75
C VAL A 30 0.74 -7.85 -1.08
N ARG A 31 1.67 -8.50 -1.78
CA ARG A 31 2.42 -9.65 -1.25
C ARG A 31 3.21 -9.28 0.00
N LEU A 32 3.89 -8.13 0.00
CA LEU A 32 4.69 -7.69 1.13
C LEU A 32 3.82 -7.42 2.37
N LEU A 33 2.66 -6.79 2.18
CA LEU A 33 1.73 -6.48 3.26
C LEU A 33 1.12 -7.75 3.86
N SER A 34 0.67 -8.70 3.03
CA SER A 34 0.05 -9.93 3.52
C SER A 34 1.03 -10.89 4.19
N GLU A 35 2.29 -10.93 3.76
CA GLU A 35 3.33 -11.76 4.37
C GLU A 35 3.84 -11.21 5.71
N ARG A 36 3.77 -9.88 5.91
CA ARG A 36 4.44 -9.21 7.05
C ARG A 36 3.49 -8.67 8.11
N LEU A 37 2.24 -8.41 7.76
CA LEU A 37 1.25 -7.85 8.69
C LEU A 37 0.35 -8.94 9.24
N LYS A 38 -0.14 -8.73 10.46
CA LYS A 38 -0.89 -9.74 11.22
C LYS A 38 -2.38 -9.62 11.05
N ASP A 39 -2.87 -8.42 10.73
CA ASP A 39 -4.30 -8.14 10.67
C ASP A 39 -4.67 -7.04 9.66
N LYS A 40 -5.97 -6.91 9.43
CA LYS A 40 -6.57 -5.97 8.48
C LYS A 40 -6.42 -4.49 8.92
N MET A 41 -6.21 -4.23 10.21
CA MET A 41 -6.02 -2.88 10.75
C MET A 41 -4.61 -2.38 10.43
N GLN A 42 -3.59 -3.22 10.60
CA GLN A 42 -2.22 -2.89 10.19
C GLN A 42 -2.14 -2.60 8.68
N ILE A 43 -2.83 -3.39 7.85
CA ILE A 43 -2.92 -3.13 6.40
C ILE A 43 -3.52 -1.74 6.14
N LEU A 44 -4.64 -1.42 6.79
CA LEU A 44 -5.29 -0.13 6.64
C LEU A 44 -4.34 1.02 7.03
N MET A 45 -3.60 0.90 8.13
CA MET A 45 -2.64 1.91 8.56
C MET A 45 -1.53 2.12 7.52
N VAL A 46 -0.92 1.04 7.02
CA VAL A 46 0.15 1.14 6.02
C VAL A 46 -0.37 1.73 4.70
N CYS A 47 -1.53 1.26 4.21
CA CYS A 47 -2.14 1.82 3.00
C CYS A 47 -2.51 3.30 3.16
N THR A 48 -2.94 3.72 4.36
CA THR A 48 -3.20 5.14 4.66
C THR A 48 -1.92 5.96 4.53
N SER A 49 -0.79 5.48 5.08
CA SER A 49 0.50 6.17 4.94
C SER A 49 1.01 6.20 3.50
N ILE A 50 0.81 5.13 2.73
CA ILE A 50 1.11 5.11 1.28
C ILE A 50 0.27 6.16 0.54
N SER A 51 -1.02 6.24 0.85
CA SER A 51 -1.93 7.24 0.30
C SER A 51 -1.45 8.67 0.57
N THR A 52 -1.05 8.96 1.82
CA THR A 52 -0.46 10.25 2.20
C THR A 52 0.81 10.56 1.42
N TRP A 53 1.70 9.58 1.24
CA TRP A 53 2.91 9.77 0.45
C TRP A 53 2.61 10.07 -1.02
N ILE A 54 1.65 9.36 -1.62
CA ILE A 54 1.19 9.60 -3.00
C ILE A 54 0.64 11.02 -3.15
N ALA A 55 -0.19 11.47 -2.21
CA ALA A 55 -0.75 12.83 -2.22
C ALA A 55 0.34 13.91 -2.23
N GLY A 56 1.46 13.68 -1.53
CA GLY A 56 2.60 14.60 -1.48
C GLY A 56 3.58 14.48 -2.67
N SER A 57 3.49 13.42 -3.47
CA SER A 57 4.47 13.11 -4.52
C SER A 57 4.15 13.73 -5.88
N ASN A 58 3.03 14.45 -6.01
CA ASN A 58 2.59 15.16 -7.22
C ASN A 58 2.62 14.29 -8.50
N VAL A 59 2.25 13.01 -8.36
CA VAL A 59 2.35 12.01 -9.42
C VAL A 59 1.08 12.01 -10.27
N SER A 60 1.22 11.81 -11.58
CA SER A 60 0.10 11.65 -12.51
C SER A 60 0.28 10.42 -13.40
N GLY A 61 -0.83 9.72 -13.69
CA GLY A 61 -0.84 8.54 -14.56
C GLY A 61 -0.32 7.27 -13.90
N SER A 62 0.98 7.18 -13.62
CA SER A 62 1.60 5.96 -13.06
C SER A 62 2.65 6.28 -12.00
N VAL A 63 2.67 5.50 -10.93
CA VAL A 63 3.64 5.61 -9.83
C VAL A 63 4.26 4.27 -9.50
N VAL A 64 5.53 4.27 -9.14
CA VAL A 64 6.18 3.16 -8.43
C VAL A 64 6.33 3.61 -6.98
N VAL A 65 5.70 2.89 -6.05
CA VAL A 65 5.88 3.18 -4.61
C VAL A 65 7.22 2.57 -4.18
N PRO A 66 8.16 3.35 -3.61
CA PRO A 66 9.44 2.82 -3.18
C PRO A 66 9.28 1.69 -2.16
N ILE A 67 9.90 0.54 -2.40
CA ILE A 67 9.77 -0.63 -1.51
C ILE A 67 10.39 -0.34 -0.13
N ASP A 68 11.46 0.45 -0.06
CA ASP A 68 12.07 0.87 1.21
C ASP A 68 11.12 1.71 2.06
N LEU A 69 10.29 2.55 1.43
CA LEU A 69 9.21 3.27 2.12
C LEU A 69 8.20 2.28 2.69
N VAL A 70 7.73 1.31 1.89
CA VAL A 70 6.73 0.32 2.37
C VAL A 70 7.28 -0.49 3.54
N LEU A 71 8.54 -0.92 3.47
CA LEU A 71 9.21 -1.63 4.57
C LEU A 71 9.26 -0.80 5.85
N LYS A 72 9.65 0.49 5.77
CA LYS A 72 9.66 1.40 6.91
C LYS A 72 8.26 1.56 7.54
N LEU A 73 7.22 1.63 6.71
CA LEU A 73 5.84 1.73 7.19
C LEU A 73 5.36 0.46 7.89
N ILE A 74 5.71 -0.72 7.34
CA ILE A 74 5.44 -2.03 7.97
C ILE A 74 6.11 -2.11 9.34
N GLU A 75 7.39 -1.73 9.44
CA GLU A 75 8.13 -1.72 10.69
C GLU A 75 7.49 -0.80 11.73
N ALA A 76 6.96 0.36 11.31
CA ALA A 76 6.32 1.32 12.20
C ALA A 76 5.04 0.79 12.85
N VAL A 77 4.26 -0.04 12.14
CA VAL A 77 2.99 -0.60 12.64
C VAL A 77 3.12 -1.96 13.33
N SER A 78 4.30 -2.59 13.20
CA SER A 78 4.58 -3.93 13.75
C SER A 78 5.25 -3.90 15.13
N ARG A 79 5.55 -2.71 15.65
CA ARG A 79 6.02 -2.48 17.03
C ARG A 79 4.87 -2.63 18.00
#